data_AF-A0A845QXK9-F1
#
_entry.id   AF-A0A845QXK9-F1
#
_cell.length_a   1.000
_cell.length_b   1.000
_cell.length_c   1.000
_cell.angle_alpha   90.00
_cell.angle_beta   90.00
_cell.angle_gamma   90.00
#
_symmetry.space_group_name_H-M   'P 1'
#
loop_
_entity.id
_entity.type
_entity.pdbx_description
1 polymer ?
#
loop_
_entity_poly.entity_id
_entity_poly.type
_entity_poly.pdbx_seq_one_letter_code
_entity_poly.pdbx_strand_id
1 'polypeptide(L)'
;MKLPYGSYSKKGFRGSGMKLRRSEYFEYIYKGKSYFYKRKVYTSAYDGDIQYEKITKATFKRAITRGNKTETMYVDNDFEEIFFGTVAKVLADFYDIKVKYAREALENTLDTINELKKIYGSIDENFKSILFRQRIENFVEYVIPVKKMKEAI
;
A
#
# COMPACT_ATOMS: atom_id res chain seq x y z
N MET A 1 18.97 8.04 -9.23
CA MET A 1 18.94 6.56 -9.36
C MET A 1 17.56 6.07 -8.94
N LYS A 2 16.85 5.35 -9.81
CA LYS A 2 15.56 4.71 -9.51
C LYS A 2 15.81 3.50 -8.60
N LEU A 3 15.13 3.39 -7.46
CA LEU A 3 15.14 2.16 -6.66
C LEU A 3 14.19 1.14 -7.32
N PRO A 4 14.67 -0.07 -7.68
CA PRO A 4 13.85 -1.07 -8.33
C PRO A 4 12.93 -1.77 -7.33
N TYR A 5 11.82 -2.26 -7.87
CA TYR A 5 10.84 -3.13 -7.23
C TYR A 5 11.49 -4.36 -6.57
N GLY A 6 11.01 -4.70 -5.37
CA GLY A 6 11.30 -5.98 -4.71
C GLY A 6 12.24 -5.86 -3.51
N SER A 7 11.66 -5.68 -2.33
CA SER A 7 12.34 -5.90 -1.06
C SER A 7 12.75 -7.37 -0.94
N TYR A 8 14.02 -7.66 -1.23
CA TYR A 8 14.63 -8.96 -0.94
C TYR A 8 14.90 -9.07 0.57
N SER A 9 13.95 -9.63 1.32
CA SER A 9 14.25 -10.22 2.63
C SER A 9 14.84 -11.62 2.40
N LYS A 10 16.18 -11.71 2.33
CA LYS A 10 16.85 -13.02 2.47
C LYS A 10 16.66 -13.50 3.92
N LYS A 11 16.18 -14.73 4.04
CA LYS A 11 16.02 -15.52 5.27
C LYS A 11 17.16 -15.26 6.27
N GLY A 12 16.75 -14.91 7.50
CA GLY A 12 17.50 -15.16 8.74
C GLY A 12 18.77 -14.36 8.93
N PHE A 13 18.71 -13.24 9.66
CA PHE A 13 19.90 -12.64 10.26
C PHE A 13 19.61 -12.25 11.72
N ARG A 14 19.72 -13.25 12.62
CA ARG A 14 20.11 -12.99 14.01
C ARG A 14 21.56 -12.50 13.96
N GLY A 15 21.77 -11.18 13.91
CA GLY A 15 23.11 -10.59 13.93
C GLY A 15 23.28 -9.24 13.24
N SER A 16 22.32 -8.73 12.46
CA SER A 16 22.41 -7.36 11.97
C SER A 16 22.08 -6.41 13.12
N GLY A 17 22.97 -5.47 13.46
CA GLY A 17 22.75 -4.47 14.51
C GLY A 17 21.65 -3.45 14.20
N MET A 18 20.55 -3.88 13.57
CA MET A 18 19.42 -3.04 13.18
C MET A 18 18.65 -2.61 14.42
N LYS A 19 18.67 -1.30 14.68
CA LYS A 19 17.93 -0.68 15.77
C LYS A 19 16.69 0.01 15.20
N LEU A 20 15.58 -0.12 15.90
CA LEU A 20 14.38 0.67 15.62
C LEU A 20 14.72 2.15 15.86
N ARG A 21 14.65 2.97 14.82
CA ARG A 21 14.91 4.41 14.91
C ARG A 21 13.66 5.21 15.20
N ARG A 22 12.58 4.91 14.48
CA ARG A 22 11.31 5.60 14.64
C ARG A 22 10.14 4.71 14.28
N SER A 23 9.00 5.07 14.85
CA SER A 23 7.69 4.51 14.53
C SER A 23 6.76 5.63 14.15
N GLU A 24 6.03 5.44 13.06
CA GLU A 24 4.99 6.36 12.60
C GLU A 24 3.68 5.58 12.46
N TYR A 25 2.58 6.25 12.75
CA TYR A 25 1.26 5.64 12.80
C TYR A 25 0.39 6.26 11.71
N PHE A 26 -0.31 5.43 10.95
CA PHE A 26 -1.08 5.86 9.79
C PHE A 26 -2.53 5.41 9.92
N GLU A 27 -3.46 6.30 9.60
CA GLU A 27 -4.83 5.97 9.26
C GLU A 27 -5.00 6.11 7.73
N TYR A 28 -5.24 4.98 7.07
CA TYR A 28 -5.56 4.96 5.64
C TYR A 28 -7.07 4.88 5.46
N ILE A 29 -7.63 5.82 4.72
CA ILE A 29 -9.07 5.88 4.43
C ILE A 29 -9.29 5.42 3.00
N TYR A 30 -10.15 4.42 2.80
CA TYR A 30 -10.58 4.00 1.46
C TYR A 30 -12.10 3.85 1.45
N LYS A 31 -12.78 4.65 0.61
CA LYS A 31 -14.26 4.68 0.49
C LYS A 31 -14.97 4.71 1.85
N GLY A 32 -14.49 5.58 2.76
CA GLY A 32 -15.06 5.76 4.10
C GLY A 32 -14.71 4.68 5.14
N LYS A 33 -13.99 3.61 4.76
CA LYS A 33 -13.43 2.63 5.72
C LYS A 33 -12.02 3.01 6.12
N SER A 34 -11.76 3.05 7.43
CA SER A 34 -10.42 3.32 7.99
C SER A 34 -9.63 2.04 8.23
N TYR A 35 -8.34 2.08 7.90
CA TYR A 35 -7.36 1.02 8.13
C TYR A 35 -6.15 1.60 8.86
N PHE A 36 -5.72 0.95 9.95
CA PHE A 36 -4.67 1.49 10.79
C PHE A 36 -3.38 0.70 10.63
N TYR A 37 -2.28 1.41 10.41
CA TYR A 37 -0.96 0.80 10.23
C TYR A 37 0.11 1.51 11.06
N LYS A 38 1.17 0.78 11.35
CA LYS A 38 2.39 1.28 11.97
C LYS A 38 3.57 1.03 11.04
N ARG A 39 4.25 2.09 10.66
CA ARG A 39 5.53 2.04 9.95
C ARG A 39 6.66 1.99 10.98
N LYS A 40 7.49 0.95 10.92
CA LYS A 40 8.70 0.83 11.72
C LYS A 40 9.90 0.99 10.81
N VAL A 41 10.78 1.92 11.14
CA VAL A 41 12.01 2.17 10.39
C VAL A 41 13.19 1.66 11.22
N TYR A 42 13.87 0.65 10.69
CA TYR A 42 15.05 0.03 11.27
C TYR A 42 16.28 0.48 10.49
N THR A 43 17.36 0.80 11.20
CA THR A 43 18.64 1.17 10.56
C THR A 43 19.79 0.48 11.26
N SER A 44 20.81 0.10 10.49
CA SER A 44 22.14 -0.29 10.95
C SER A 44 23.19 0.64 10.32
N ALA A 45 24.48 0.38 10.57
CA ALA A 45 25.57 1.15 9.94
C ALA A 45 25.64 0.96 8.41
N TYR A 46 25.09 -0.14 7.88
CA TYR A 46 25.24 -0.52 6.47
C TYR A 46 23.91 -0.63 5.71
N ASP A 47 22.79 -0.77 6.43
CA ASP A 47 21.51 -1.14 5.83
C ASP A 47 20.31 -0.56 6.59
N GLY A 48 19.15 -0.48 5.92
CA GLY A 48 17.89 -0.01 6.47
C GLY A 48 16.70 -0.87 6.02
N ASP A 49 15.73 -1.06 6.92
CA ASP A 49 14.50 -1.82 6.63
C ASP A 49 13.28 -1.04 7.09
N ILE A 50 12.20 -1.13 6.31
CA ILE A 50 10.93 -0.48 6.59
C ILE A 50 9.85 -1.55 6.63
N GLN A 51 9.22 -1.69 7.79
CA GLN A 51 8.17 -2.65 8.01
C GLN A 51 6.84 -1.96 8.27
N TYR A 52 5.78 -2.46 7.62
CA TYR A 52 4.41 -2.02 7.84
C TYR A 52 3.62 -3.11 8.56
N GLU A 53 3.10 -2.76 9.73
CA GLU A 53 2.31 -3.64 10.59
C GLU A 53 0.88 -3.11 10.70
N LYS A 54 -0.11 -3.97 10.49
CA LYS A 54 -1.53 -3.63 10.70
C LYS A 54 -1.79 -3.53 12.20
N ILE A 55 -2.42 -2.46 12.64
CA ILE A 55 -2.74 -2.22 14.06
C ILE A 55 -4.24 -1.99 14.23
N THR A 56 -4.70 -1.91 15.48
CA THR A 56 -6.09 -1.60 15.80
C THR A 56 -6.30 -0.09 15.97
N LYS A 57 -7.55 0.36 15.81
CA LYS A 57 -7.97 1.74 16.12
C LYS A 57 -7.60 2.15 17.54
N ALA A 58 -7.71 1.23 18.51
CA ALA A 58 -7.33 1.49 19.89
C ALA A 58 -5.82 1.75 20.04
N THR A 59 -4.97 1.03 19.31
CA THR A 59 -3.53 1.27 19.29
C THR A 59 -3.18 2.60 18.62
N PHE A 60 -3.86 2.96 17.53
CA PHE A 60 -3.71 4.26 16.87
C PHE A 60 -4.11 5.41 17.80
N LYS A 61 -5.29 5.35 18.44
CA LYS A 61 -5.72 6.36 19.42
C LYS A 61 -4.73 6.53 20.58
N ARG A 62 -4.22 5.42 21.12
CA ARG A 62 -3.18 5.47 22.17
C ARG A 62 -1.88 6.12 21.67
N ALA A 63 -1.52 5.95 20.41
CA ALA A 63 -0.35 6.60 19.83
C ALA A 63 -0.53 8.13 19.76
N ILE A 64 -1.73 8.61 19.38
CA ILE A 64 -2.10 10.04 19.40
C ILE A 64 -1.97 10.60 20.81
N THR A 65 -2.59 9.96 21.82
CA THR A 65 -2.55 10.43 23.22
C THR A 65 -1.13 10.53 23.78
N ARG A 66 -0.22 9.68 23.28
CA ARG A 66 1.19 9.67 23.68
C ARG A 66 2.06 10.65 22.88
N GLY A 67 1.49 11.46 21.99
CA GLY A 67 2.22 12.43 21.17
C GLY A 67 3.11 11.79 20.09
N ASN A 68 2.80 10.57 19.64
CA ASN A 68 3.54 9.97 18.53
C ASN A 68 3.16 10.65 17.21
N LYS A 69 4.08 10.62 16.24
CA LYS A 69 3.80 11.08 14.88
C LYS A 69 2.71 10.20 14.24
N THR A 70 1.59 10.83 13.89
CA THR A 70 0.41 10.21 13.28
C THR A 70 0.01 10.96 12.02
N GLU A 71 -0.46 10.24 11.01
CA GLU A 71 -0.84 10.81 9.72
C GLU A 71 -2.08 10.11 9.17
N THR A 72 -2.96 10.86 8.50
CA THR A 72 -4.16 10.34 7.85
C THR A 72 -4.03 10.55 6.36
N MET A 73 -4.17 9.48 5.57
CA MET A 73 -4.01 9.51 4.11
C MET A 73 -5.19 8.82 3.44
N TYR A 74 -5.59 9.33 2.28
CA TYR A 74 -6.65 8.78 1.46
C TYR A 74 -6.04 7.85 0.42
N VAL A 75 -6.44 6.58 0.42
CA VAL A 75 -5.82 5.57 -0.44
C VAL A 75 -6.04 5.86 -1.93
N ASP A 76 -7.15 6.49 -2.29
CA ASP A 76 -7.48 6.88 -3.66
C ASP A 76 -6.77 8.15 -4.15
N ASN A 77 -6.34 9.02 -3.24
CA ASN A 77 -5.66 10.27 -3.61
C ASN A 77 -4.14 10.17 -3.42
N ASP A 78 -3.70 9.52 -2.34
CA ASP A 78 -2.31 9.51 -1.89
C ASP A 78 -1.60 8.18 -2.18
N PHE A 79 -2.14 7.33 -3.08
CA PHE A 79 -1.60 6.00 -3.36
C PHE A 79 -0.13 5.98 -3.78
N GLU A 80 0.38 7.08 -4.37
CA GLU A 80 1.79 7.20 -4.77
C GLU A 80 2.74 7.37 -3.58
N GLU A 81 2.23 7.91 -2.46
CA GLU A 81 3.01 8.11 -1.23
C GLU A 81 2.91 6.92 -0.27
N ILE A 82 1.86 6.11 -0.41
CA ILE A 82 1.62 4.93 0.40
C ILE A 82 2.44 3.76 -0.15
N PHE A 83 3.05 2.98 0.74
CA PHE A 83 3.75 1.76 0.33
C PHE A 83 2.80 0.83 -0.44
N PHE A 84 3.19 0.44 -1.67
CA PHE A 84 2.42 -0.41 -2.56
C PHE A 84 1.83 -1.66 -1.88
N GLY A 85 2.64 -2.36 -1.07
CA GLY A 85 2.18 -3.54 -0.36
C GLY A 85 1.12 -3.27 0.71
N THR A 86 1.07 -2.05 1.24
CA THR A 86 0.04 -1.60 2.18
C THR A 86 -1.25 -1.25 1.44
N VAL A 87 -1.17 -0.53 0.32
CA VAL A 87 -2.32 -0.27 -0.56
C VAL A 87 -2.97 -1.59 -0.98
N ALA A 88 -2.18 -2.54 -1.48
CA ALA A 88 -2.69 -3.85 -1.89
C ALA A 88 -3.38 -4.62 -0.74
N LYS A 89 -2.86 -4.53 0.50
CA LYS A 89 -3.52 -5.14 1.67
C LYS A 89 -4.84 -4.44 2.00
N VAL A 90 -4.89 -3.11 1.95
CA VAL A 90 -6.12 -2.34 2.17
C VAL A 90 -7.18 -2.70 1.13
N LEU A 91 -6.81 -2.78 -0.14
CA LEU A 91 -7.72 -3.18 -1.22
C LEU A 91 -8.18 -4.64 -1.07
N ALA A 92 -7.26 -5.55 -0.73
CA ALA A 92 -7.59 -6.95 -0.47
C ALA A 92 -8.63 -7.09 0.65
N ASP A 93 -8.42 -6.38 1.76
CA ASP A 93 -9.35 -6.35 2.89
C ASP A 93 -10.70 -5.70 2.52
N PHE A 94 -10.69 -4.63 1.71
CA PHE A 94 -11.92 -3.92 1.33
C PHE A 94 -12.84 -4.77 0.45
N TYR A 95 -12.25 -5.43 -0.57
CA TYR A 95 -12.98 -6.21 -1.57
C TYR A 95 -13.13 -7.69 -1.21
N ASP A 96 -12.63 -8.12 -0.05
CA ASP A 96 -12.60 -9.52 0.39
C ASP A 96 -11.98 -10.46 -0.66
N ILE A 97 -10.79 -10.08 -1.13
CA ILE A 97 -10.03 -10.83 -2.14
C ILE A 97 -8.64 -11.20 -1.62
N LYS A 98 -8.03 -12.24 -2.21
CA LYS A 98 -6.64 -12.59 -1.91
C LYS A 98 -5.71 -11.43 -2.28
N VAL A 99 -4.72 -11.17 -1.43
CA VAL A 99 -3.71 -10.10 -1.64
C VAL A 99 -3.01 -10.20 -3.00
N LYS A 100 -2.83 -11.41 -3.55
CA LYS A 100 -2.27 -11.58 -4.90
C LYS A 100 -3.07 -10.83 -5.97
N TYR A 101 -4.40 -10.93 -5.94
CA TYR A 101 -5.26 -10.28 -6.93
C TYR A 101 -5.35 -8.77 -6.71
N ALA A 102 -5.32 -8.32 -5.45
CA ALA A 102 -5.26 -6.90 -5.13
C ALA A 102 -3.95 -6.25 -5.63
N ARG A 103 -2.82 -6.96 -5.55
CA ARG A 103 -1.54 -6.50 -6.13
C ARG A 103 -1.62 -6.38 -7.64
N GLU A 104 -2.14 -7.40 -8.32
CA GLU A 104 -2.31 -7.36 -9.78
C GLU A 104 -3.22 -6.22 -10.22
N ALA A 105 -4.34 -5.99 -9.52
CA ALA A 105 -5.25 -4.88 -9.80
C ALA A 105 -4.54 -3.53 -9.63
N LEU A 106 -3.76 -3.38 -8.56
CA LEU A 106 -2.99 -2.18 -8.27
C LEU A 106 -1.89 -1.94 -9.30
N GLU A 107 -1.08 -2.95 -9.62
CA GLU A 107 -0.06 -2.90 -10.68
C GLU A 107 -0.68 -2.45 -12.00
N ASN A 108 -1.74 -3.12 -12.46
CA ASN A 108 -2.40 -2.79 -13.71
C ASN A 108 -2.96 -1.36 -13.74
N THR A 109 -3.47 -0.88 -12.62
CA THR A 109 -3.99 0.48 -12.47
C THR A 109 -2.85 1.52 -12.54
N LEU A 110 -1.75 1.28 -11.82
CA LEU A 110 -0.59 2.16 -11.82
C LEU A 110 0.10 2.22 -13.18
N ASP A 111 0.19 1.08 -13.87
CA ASP A 111 0.74 1.03 -15.24
C ASP A 111 -0.09 1.88 -16.19
N THR A 112 -1.42 1.80 -16.11
CA THR A 112 -2.32 2.65 -16.91
C THR A 112 -2.11 4.14 -16.60
N ILE A 113 -2.02 4.51 -15.31
CA ILE A 113 -1.77 5.90 -14.91
C ILE A 113 -0.41 6.37 -15.46
N ASN A 114 0.62 5.54 -15.40
CA ASN A 114 1.95 5.86 -15.91
C ASN A 114 1.98 6.01 -17.44
N GLU A 115 1.24 5.17 -18.17
CA GLU A 115 1.10 5.29 -19.62
C GLU A 115 0.39 6.59 -20.01
N LEU A 116 -0.70 6.93 -19.34
CA LEU A 116 -1.39 8.19 -19.54
C LEU A 116 -0.47 9.39 -19.22
N LYS A 117 0.33 9.33 -18.15
CA LYS A 117 1.29 10.40 -17.82
C LYS A 117 2.32 10.58 -18.94
N LYS A 118 2.74 9.49 -19.60
CA LYS A 118 3.68 9.57 -20.74
C LYS A 118 3.04 10.22 -21.97
N ILE A 119 1.76 9.96 -22.22
CA ILE A 119 1.04 10.50 -23.39
C ILE A 119 0.70 11.97 -23.19
N TYR A 120 0.19 12.33 -22.02
CA TYR A 120 -0.37 13.66 -21.73
C TYR A 120 0.59 14.59 -20.99
N GLY A 121 1.76 14.11 -20.56
CA GLY A 121 2.80 14.87 -19.83
C GLY A 121 2.47 15.08 -18.35
N SER A 122 1.21 15.41 -18.04
CA SER A 122 0.69 15.45 -16.67
C SER A 122 -0.74 14.93 -16.64
N ILE A 123 -1.19 14.53 -15.45
CA ILE A 123 -2.57 14.13 -15.21
C ILE A 123 -3.04 14.88 -13.97
N ASP A 124 -4.21 15.48 -14.06
CA ASP A 124 -4.89 16.11 -12.92
C ASP A 124 -5.10 15.11 -11.76
N GLU A 125 -4.88 15.55 -10.52
CA GLU A 125 -4.98 14.66 -9.35
C GLU A 125 -6.39 14.12 -9.13
N ASN A 126 -7.43 14.91 -9.42
CA ASN A 126 -8.81 14.42 -9.29
C ASN A 126 -9.08 13.35 -10.34
N PHE A 127 -8.61 13.55 -11.57
CA PHE A 127 -8.72 12.52 -12.61
C PHE A 127 -7.97 11.25 -12.23
N LYS A 128 -6.75 11.34 -11.66
CA LYS A 128 -6.02 10.15 -11.17
C LYS A 128 -6.82 9.40 -10.10
N SER A 129 -7.40 10.10 -9.13
CA SER A 129 -8.21 9.48 -8.08
C SER A 129 -9.45 8.78 -8.63
N ILE A 130 -10.15 9.40 -9.59
CA ILE A 130 -11.30 8.79 -10.27
C ILE A 130 -10.87 7.55 -11.06
N LEU A 131 -9.81 7.68 -11.86
CA LEU A 131 -9.27 6.60 -12.67
C LEU A 131 -8.81 5.43 -11.80
N PHE A 132 -8.12 5.71 -10.69
CA PHE A 132 -7.69 4.72 -9.73
C PHE A 132 -8.89 3.91 -9.20
N ARG A 133 -9.93 4.59 -8.73
CA ARG A 133 -11.15 3.94 -8.21
C ARG A 133 -11.81 3.07 -9.26
N GLN A 134 -12.08 3.61 -10.44
CA GLN A 134 -12.77 2.90 -11.52
C GLN A 134 -11.97 1.69 -12.02
N ARG A 135 -10.65 1.82 -12.19
CA ARG A 135 -9.82 0.72 -12.68
C ARG A 135 -9.74 -0.42 -11.68
N ILE A 136 -9.60 -0.11 -10.39
CA ILE A 136 -9.63 -1.12 -9.34
C ILE A 136 -10.98 -1.83 -9.29
N GLU A 137 -12.11 -1.08 -9.30
CA GLU A 137 -13.45 -1.66 -9.33
C GLU A 137 -13.63 -2.60 -10.52
N ASN A 138 -13.34 -2.12 -11.74
CA ASN A 138 -13.46 -2.91 -12.96
C ASN A 138 -12.60 -4.18 -12.92
N PHE A 139 -11.38 -4.10 -12.37
CA PHE A 139 -10.53 -5.27 -12.25
C PHE A 139 -11.11 -6.29 -11.29
N VAL A 140 -11.63 -5.84 -10.15
CA VAL A 140 -12.24 -6.71 -9.14
C VAL A 140 -13.52 -7.36 -9.65
N GLU A 141 -14.38 -6.62 -10.33
CA GLU A 141 -15.67 -7.10 -10.82
C GLU A 141 -15.56 -8.03 -12.01
N TYR A 142 -14.68 -7.71 -12.98
CA TYR A 142 -14.67 -8.43 -14.26
C TYR A 142 -13.46 -9.35 -14.44
N VAL A 143 -12.28 -8.98 -13.93
CA VAL A 143 -11.05 -9.73 -14.18
C VAL A 143 -10.85 -10.85 -13.17
N ILE A 144 -11.08 -10.57 -11.87
CA ILE A 144 -10.85 -11.56 -10.82
C ILE A 144 -11.76 -12.80 -10.96
N PRO A 145 -13.07 -12.69 -11.24
CA PRO A 145 -13.93 -13.87 -11.39
C PRO A 145 -13.47 -14.79 -12.52
N VAL A 146 -13.12 -14.21 -13.67
CA VAL A 146 -12.60 -14.96 -14.83
C VAL A 146 -11.30 -15.69 -14.48
N LYS A 147 -10.39 -15.04 -13.74
CA LYS A 147 -9.16 -15.68 -13.28
C LYS A 147 -9.41 -16.81 -12.27
N LYS A 148 -10.32 -16.60 -11.31
CA LYS A 148 -10.70 -17.65 -10.36
C LYS A 148 -11.28 -18.87 -11.05
N MET A 149 -12.10 -18.69 -12.09
CA MET A 149 -12.62 -19.79 -12.90
C MET A 149 -11.50 -20.56 -13.60
N LYS A 150 -10.52 -19.86 -14.20
CA LYS A 150 -9.37 -20.51 -14.85
C LYS A 150 -8.46 -21.27 -13.89
N GLU A 151 -8.35 -20.84 -12.63
CA GLU A 151 -7.55 -21.54 -11.60
C GLU A 151 -8.26 -22.79 -11.03
N ALA A 152 -9.56 -22.94 -11.27
CA ALA A 152 -10.36 -24.05 -10.76
C ALA A 152 -10.52 -25.22 -11.76
N ILE A 153 -10.07 -25.02 -13.01
CA ILE A 153 -10.04 -26.02 -14.09
C ILE A 153 -8.63 -26.62 -14.14
#